data_AF-A0A6A1Q901-F1
#
_entry.id   AF-A0A6A1Q901-F1
#
_cell.length_a   1.000
_cell.length_b   1.000
_cell.length_c   1.000
_cell.angle_alpha   90.00
_cell.angle_beta   90.00
_cell.angle_gamma   90.00
#
_symmetry.space_group_name_H-M   'P 1'
#
loop_
_entity.id
_entity.type
_entity.pdbx_description
1 polymer ?
#
loop_
_entity_poly.entity_id
_entity_poly.type
_entity_poly.pdbx_seq_one_letter_code
_entity_poly.pdbx_strand_id
1 'polypeptide(L)'
;EDTERTQIHVLAVQAITSLVLSAMTVPVAGNPAVSCLEQQPRNKPLKALDTRFGRKLSIIRGIVEQEIQAMVSKRENIATHHLYQAWDPVPSLSPATTGALISHDKLLLQVNPERELGNTSYNLGQ
;
A
#
# COMPACT_ATOMS: atom_id res chain seq x y z
N GLU A 1 -17.94 36.00 -12.49
CA GLU A 1 -19.07 35.05 -12.64
C GLU A 1 -18.71 33.78 -13.42
N ASP A 2 -18.45 33.82 -14.74
CA ASP A 2 -18.17 32.56 -15.49
C ASP A 2 -16.85 31.89 -15.09
N THR A 3 -15.82 32.67 -14.78
CA THR A 3 -14.55 32.18 -14.23
C THR A 3 -14.72 31.53 -12.87
N GLU A 4 -15.48 32.15 -11.97
CA GLU A 4 -15.80 31.62 -10.64
C GLU A 4 -16.62 30.33 -10.73
N ARG A 5 -17.62 30.29 -11.61
CA ARG A 5 -18.43 29.09 -11.87
C ARG A 5 -17.55 27.94 -12.38
N THR A 6 -16.61 28.23 -13.27
CA THR A 6 -15.66 27.25 -13.81
C THR A 6 -14.74 26.72 -12.72
N GLN A 7 -14.20 27.60 -11.87
CA GLN A 7 -13.37 27.22 -10.73
C GLN A 7 -14.13 26.33 -9.75
N ILE A 8 -15.39 26.66 -9.44
CA ILE A 8 -16.25 25.83 -8.58
C ILE A 8 -16.45 24.44 -9.19
N HIS A 9 -16.70 24.34 -10.50
CA HIS A 9 -16.83 23.04 -11.16
C HIS A 9 -15.55 22.20 -11.10
N VAL A 10 -14.37 22.81 -11.29
CA VAL A 10 -13.09 22.10 -11.17
C VAL A 10 -12.90 21.54 -9.75
N LEU A 11 -13.17 22.36 -8.74
CA LEU A 11 -13.09 21.93 -7.34
C LEU A 11 -14.10 20.82 -7.02
N ALA A 12 -15.33 20.91 -7.56
CA ALA A 12 -16.35 19.88 -7.37
C ALA A 12 -15.91 18.54 -7.96
N VAL A 13 -15.32 18.54 -9.16
CA VAL A 13 -14.77 17.32 -9.78
C VAL A 13 -13.65 16.73 -8.92
N GLN A 14 -12.71 17.55 -8.45
CA GLN A 14 -11.62 17.10 -7.56
C GLN A 14 -12.16 16.50 -6.25
N ALA A 15 -13.18 17.12 -5.66
CA ALA A 15 -13.82 16.64 -4.44
C ALA A 15 -14.54 15.29 -4.66
N ILE A 16 -15.24 15.14 -5.79
CA ILE A 16 -15.88 13.87 -6.16
C ILE A 16 -14.83 12.76 -6.33
N THR A 17 -13.75 13.03 -7.05
CA THR A 17 -12.64 12.07 -7.20
C THR A 17 -12.05 11.68 -5.85
N SER A 18 -11.82 12.66 -4.96
CA SER A 18 -11.29 12.41 -3.62
C SER A 18 -12.24 11.56 -2.76
N LEU A 19 -13.55 11.79 -2.88
CA LEU A 19 -14.57 10.99 -2.19
C LEU A 19 -14.58 9.54 -2.67
N VAL A 20 -14.49 9.32 -3.99
CA VAL A 20 -14.42 7.97 -4.56
C VAL A 20 -13.13 7.25 -4.13
N LEU A 21 -11.99 7.95 -4.13
CA LEU A 21 -10.73 7.40 -3.64
C LEU A 21 -10.80 7.02 -2.15
N SER A 22 -11.49 7.82 -1.33
CA SER A 22 -11.70 7.51 0.09
C SER A 22 -12.43 6.18 0.30
N ALA A 23 -13.40 5.85 -0.56
CA ALA A 23 -14.10 4.57 -0.55
C ALA A 23 -13.23 3.38 -0.99
N MET A 24 -12.10 3.62 -1.65
CA MET A 24 -11.11 2.60 -2.06
C MET A 24 -9.99 2.40 -1.03
N THR A 25 -10.07 3.03 0.14
CA THR A 25 -9.07 2.87 1.19
C THR A 25 -9.28 1.57 1.96
N VAL A 26 -8.17 0.95 2.36
CA VAL A 26 -8.11 -0.27 3.17
C VAL A 26 -7.29 -0.02 4.44
N PRO A 27 -7.58 -0.68 5.57
CA PRO A 27 -8.60 -1.73 5.75
C PRO A 27 -10.03 -1.21 5.95
N VAL A 28 -10.22 0.04 6.38
CA VAL A 28 -11.55 0.62 6.66
C VAL A 28 -11.82 1.78 5.71
N ALA A 29 -12.70 1.56 4.73
CA ALA A 29 -13.09 2.57 3.76
C ALA A 29 -13.59 3.85 4.47
N GLY A 30 -13.14 5.01 3.99
CA GLY A 30 -13.54 6.31 4.52
C GLY A 30 -12.85 6.77 5.82
N ASN A 31 -11.97 5.95 6.41
CA ASN A 31 -11.26 6.32 7.65
C ASN A 31 -9.77 6.59 7.41
N PRO A 32 -9.36 7.84 7.17
CA PRO A 32 -7.96 8.18 6.88
C PRO A 32 -7.01 8.02 8.08
N ALA A 33 -7.52 7.84 9.30
CA ALA A 33 -6.67 7.68 10.48
C ALA A 33 -6.02 6.29 10.56
N VAL A 34 -6.63 5.28 9.93
CA VAL A 34 -6.19 3.87 10.00
C VAL A 34 -6.05 3.22 8.63
N SER A 35 -6.44 3.92 7.56
CA SER A 35 -6.50 3.37 6.21
C SER A 35 -5.72 4.23 5.23
N CYS A 36 -5.26 3.59 4.16
CA CYS A 36 -4.65 4.24 3.02
C CYS A 36 -5.14 3.58 1.72
N LEU A 37 -4.76 4.15 0.57
CA LEU A 37 -5.27 3.66 -0.72
C LEU A 37 -4.79 2.24 -0.99
N GLU A 38 -5.72 1.39 -1.41
CA GLU A 38 -5.43 0.05 -1.90
C GLU A 38 -4.35 0.08 -3.00
N GLN A 39 -3.45 -0.90 -2.93
CA GLN A 39 -2.40 -1.14 -3.92
C GLN A 39 -2.50 -2.56 -4.50
N GLN A 40 -2.26 -2.68 -5.80
CA GLN A 40 -2.18 -3.93 -6.55
C GLN A 40 -0.85 -3.98 -7.31
N PRO A 41 0.19 -4.58 -6.69
CA PRO A 41 1.50 -4.63 -7.32
C PRO A 41 1.47 -5.37 -8.66
N ARG A 42 2.14 -4.80 -9.67
CA ARG A 42 2.18 -5.37 -11.03
C ARG A 42 3.12 -6.57 -11.10
N ASN A 43 4.11 -6.62 -10.20
CA ASN A 43 5.09 -7.69 -10.15
C ASN A 43 4.48 -8.94 -9.51
N LYS A 44 4.68 -10.09 -10.15
CA LYS A 44 4.20 -11.38 -9.62
C LYS A 44 5.14 -11.89 -8.52
N PRO A 45 4.63 -12.71 -7.58
CA PRO A 45 5.46 -13.39 -6.59
C PRO A 45 6.63 -14.17 -7.24
N LEU A 46 7.82 -14.04 -6.64
CA LEU A 46 9.04 -14.66 -7.15
C LEU A 46 9.04 -16.17 -6.91
N LYS A 47 8.98 -16.95 -7.99
CA LYS A 47 9.02 -18.43 -7.94
C LYS A 47 10.28 -19.01 -7.32
N ALA A 48 11.38 -18.27 -7.30
CA ALA A 48 12.62 -18.69 -6.65
C ALA A 48 12.45 -18.92 -5.13
N LEU A 49 11.54 -18.18 -4.49
CA LEU A 49 11.30 -18.25 -3.04
C LEU A 49 10.51 -19.51 -2.62
N ASP A 50 9.78 -20.13 -3.55
CA ASP A 50 8.95 -21.33 -3.27
C ASP A 50 9.79 -22.62 -3.08
N THR A 51 11.09 -22.57 -3.37
CA THR A 51 12.00 -23.72 -3.21
C THR A 51 12.40 -23.93 -1.74
N ARG A 52 12.98 -25.09 -1.40
CA ARG A 52 13.50 -25.32 -0.03
C ARG A 52 14.57 -24.30 0.37
N PHE A 53 15.45 -23.93 -0.57
CA PHE A 53 16.49 -22.94 -0.32
C PHE A 53 15.93 -21.50 -0.35
N GLY A 54 14.98 -21.23 -1.25
CA GLY A 54 14.24 -19.98 -1.32
C GLY A 54 13.54 -19.65 0.00
N ARG A 55 12.90 -20.63 0.65
CA ARG A 55 12.31 -20.44 1.98
C ARG A 55 13.31 -20.02 3.06
N LYS A 56 14.55 -20.54 3.03
CA LYS A 56 15.62 -20.10 3.94
C LYS A 56 16.05 -18.67 3.63
N LEU A 57 16.14 -18.33 2.34
CA LEU A 57 16.47 -16.97 1.89
C LEU A 57 15.41 -15.96 2.32
N SER A 58 14.11 -16.28 2.21
CA SER A 58 13.01 -15.40 2.63
C SER A 58 13.12 -15.01 4.10
N ILE A 59 13.50 -15.95 4.98
CA ILE A 59 13.68 -15.67 6.42
C ILE A 59 14.81 -14.65 6.63
N ILE A 60 15.99 -14.91 6.04
CA ILE A 60 17.16 -14.04 6.21
C ILE A 60 16.90 -12.66 5.61
N ARG A 61 16.34 -12.60 4.39
CA ARG A 61 16.05 -11.33 3.72
C ARG A 61 14.94 -10.55 4.41
N GLY A 62 13.95 -11.25 4.99
CA GLY A 62 12.85 -10.64 5.75
C GLY A 62 13.33 -9.87 6.97
N ILE A 63 14.31 -10.40 7.71
CA ILE A 63 14.93 -9.69 8.85
C ILE A 63 15.57 -8.38 8.38
N VAL A 64 16.37 -8.44 7.31
CA VAL A 64 17.02 -7.24 6.75
C VAL A 64 15.98 -6.25 6.22
N GLU A 65 14.92 -6.73 5.58
CA GLU A 65 13.84 -5.87 5.08
C GLU A 65 13.13 -5.13 6.20
N GLN A 66 12.83 -5.81 7.30
CA GLN A 66 12.18 -5.21 8.46
C GLN A 66 13.01 -4.08 9.08
N GLU A 67 14.33 -4.25 9.15
CA GLU A 67 15.23 -3.20 9.62
C GLU A 67 15.33 -2.03 8.63
N ILE A 68 15.35 -2.30 7.31
CA ILE A 68 15.27 -1.25 6.29
C ILE A 68 13.98 -0.45 6.45
N GLN A 69 12.83 -1.12 6.59
CA GLN A 69 11.54 -0.44 6.83
C GLN A 69 11.61 0.44 8.08
N ALA A 70 12.20 -0.04 9.17
CA ALA A 70 12.34 0.74 10.40
C ALA A 70 13.24 1.99 10.24
N MET A 71 14.27 1.91 9.39
CA MET A 71 15.25 2.97 9.21
C MET A 71 14.88 4.02 8.15
N VAL A 72 14.27 3.61 7.03
CA VAL A 72 14.12 4.49 5.84
C VAL A 72 12.68 4.68 5.35
N SER A 73 11.70 3.95 5.90
CA SER A 73 10.30 4.09 5.48
C SER A 73 9.74 5.48 5.85
N LYS A 74 8.87 6.03 5.00
CA LYS A 74 8.11 7.26 5.30
C LYS A 74 7.03 7.07 6.37
N ARG A 75 6.59 5.83 6.62
CA ARG A 75 5.60 5.47 7.66
C ARG A 75 4.26 6.23 7.56
N GLU A 76 3.79 6.56 6.36
CA GLU A 76 2.53 7.32 6.17
C GLU A 76 1.30 6.60 6.73
N ASN A 77 1.35 5.27 6.80
CA ASN A 77 0.29 4.40 7.28
C ASN A 77 0.50 3.89 8.72
N ILE A 78 1.49 4.42 9.44
CA ILE A 78 1.83 3.99 10.80
C ILE A 78 1.90 5.22 11.71
N ALA A 79 0.88 5.41 12.55
CA ALA A 79 0.82 6.55 13.45
C ALA A 79 1.70 6.40 14.70
N THR A 80 2.06 5.17 15.08
CA THR A 80 2.76 4.92 16.35
C THR A 80 4.27 4.75 16.16
N HIS A 81 5.03 4.93 17.23
CA HIS A 81 6.49 4.86 17.20
C HIS A 81 7.04 3.41 17.10
N HIS A 82 6.22 2.38 17.34
CA HIS A 82 6.64 0.99 17.39
C HIS A 82 7.32 0.56 16.08
N LEU A 83 8.55 0.05 16.14
CA LEU A 83 9.41 -0.19 14.99
C LEU A 83 8.80 -1.17 13.97
N TYR A 84 8.32 -2.31 14.46
CA TYR A 84 7.94 -3.46 13.65
C TYR A 84 6.45 -3.47 13.30
N GLN A 85 5.99 -2.39 12.66
CA GLN A 85 4.60 -2.19 12.24
C GLN A 85 4.42 -2.05 10.72
N ALA A 86 5.43 -2.39 9.91
CA ALA A 86 5.31 -2.33 8.45
C ALA A 86 4.13 -3.19 7.96
N TRP A 87 3.27 -2.58 7.16
CA TRP A 87 2.15 -3.24 6.48
C TRP A 87 1.91 -2.56 5.13
N ASP A 88 1.47 -3.32 4.13
CA ASP A 88 1.13 -2.80 2.81
C ASP A 88 -0.39 -2.87 2.58
N PRO A 89 -1.00 -1.88 1.93
CA PRO A 89 -2.44 -1.86 1.63
C PRO A 89 -2.79 -2.76 0.43
N VAL A 90 -2.29 -4.00 0.41
CA VAL A 90 -2.51 -4.96 -0.67
C VAL A 90 -3.49 -6.03 -0.19
N PRO A 91 -4.79 -5.95 -0.52
CA PRO A 91 -5.75 -6.99 -0.20
C PRO A 91 -5.52 -8.20 -1.09
N SER A 92 -5.75 -9.38 -0.54
CA SER A 92 -5.79 -10.61 -1.31
C SER A 92 -7.03 -10.62 -2.20
N LEU A 93 -6.81 -10.88 -3.49
CA LEU A 93 -7.85 -11.11 -4.48
C LEU A 93 -8.20 -12.61 -4.63
N SER A 94 -7.58 -13.47 -3.80
CA SER A 94 -7.85 -14.91 -3.86
C SER A 94 -9.22 -15.22 -3.23
N PRO A 95 -10.03 -16.13 -3.82
CA PRO A 95 -11.39 -16.39 -3.36
C PRO A 95 -11.52 -16.76 -1.87
N ALA A 96 -10.50 -17.43 -1.33
CA ALA A 96 -10.50 -17.91 0.05
C ALA A 96 -10.26 -16.80 1.09
N THR A 97 -9.68 -15.67 0.68
CA THR A 97 -9.26 -14.59 1.59
C THR A 97 -9.55 -13.21 1.00
N THR A 98 -10.56 -13.11 0.14
CA THR A 98 -10.90 -11.85 -0.56
C THR A 98 -11.05 -10.71 0.44
N GLY A 99 -10.32 -9.62 0.21
CA GLY A 99 -10.40 -8.41 1.04
C GLY A 99 -9.54 -8.43 2.31
N ALA A 100 -8.95 -9.56 2.69
CA ALA A 100 -7.96 -9.60 3.77
C ALA A 100 -6.61 -9.05 3.28
N LEU A 101 -5.97 -8.18 4.07
CA LEU A 101 -4.64 -7.67 3.73
C LEU A 101 -3.60 -8.79 3.73
N ILE A 102 -2.79 -8.83 2.67
CA ILE A 102 -1.65 -9.73 2.59
C ILE A 102 -0.57 -9.20 3.56
N SER A 103 -0.05 -10.09 4.38
CA SER A 103 1.04 -9.76 5.31
C SER A 103 2.29 -9.31 4.55
N HIS A 104 2.97 -8.28 5.08
CA HIS A 104 4.13 -7.63 4.46
C HIS A 104 5.25 -8.63 4.11
N ASP A 105 5.50 -9.63 4.96
CA ASP A 105 6.50 -10.68 4.75
C ASP A 105 6.24 -11.54 3.50
N LYS A 106 4.98 -11.67 3.08
CA LYS A 106 4.58 -12.40 1.87
C LYS A 106 4.69 -11.55 0.60
N LEU A 107 4.87 -10.24 0.73
CA LEU A 107 4.98 -9.28 -0.37
C LEU A 107 6.44 -8.90 -0.68
N LEU A 108 7.41 -9.66 -0.16
CA LEU A 108 8.82 -9.42 -0.39
C LEU A 108 9.13 -9.24 -1.89
N LEU A 109 9.63 -8.04 -2.23
CA LEU A 109 9.97 -7.61 -3.61
C LEU A 109 8.79 -7.58 -4.60
N GLN A 110 7.54 -7.49 -4.11
CA GLN A 110 6.36 -7.34 -4.96
C GLN A 110 5.94 -5.89 -5.15
N VAL A 111 6.07 -5.04 -4.13
CA VAL A 111 5.71 -3.61 -4.20
C VAL A 111 6.37 -2.94 -5.40
N ASN A 112 5.60 -2.12 -6.10
CA ASN A 112 6.01 -1.45 -7.32
C ASN A 112 7.26 -0.55 -7.08
N PRO A 113 8.34 -0.69 -7.86
CA PRO A 113 9.63 -0.03 -7.59
C PRO A 113 9.60 1.49 -7.80
N GLU A 114 8.62 2.03 -8.52
CA GLU A 114 8.42 3.47 -8.68
C GLU A 114 7.94 4.18 -7.41
N ARG A 115 7.49 3.42 -6.39
CA ARG A 115 6.98 3.95 -5.14
C ARG A 115 8.08 3.99 -4.08
N GLU A 116 8.22 5.14 -3.43
CA GLU A 116 9.09 5.28 -2.28
C GLU A 116 8.60 4.41 -1.10
N LEU A 117 9.55 3.92 -0.30
CA LEU A 117 9.24 2.99 0.79
C LEU A 117 8.30 3.61 1.84
N GLY A 118 7.17 2.95 2.10
CA GLY A 118 6.16 3.42 3.06
C GLY A 118 5.32 4.62 2.61
N ASN A 119 5.43 5.04 1.35
CA ASN A 119 4.55 6.05 0.76
C ASN A 119 3.24 5.38 0.30
N THR A 120 2.11 5.80 0.83
CA THR A 120 0.79 5.25 0.54
C THR A 120 -0.13 6.21 -0.21
N SER A 121 0.43 7.35 -0.65
CA SER A 121 -0.26 8.33 -1.49
C SER A 121 -0.63 7.79 -2.86
N TYR A 122 -1.53 8.49 -3.56
CA TYR A 122 -1.93 8.16 -4.92
C TYR A 122 -0.75 8.28 -5.90
N ASN A 123 -0.47 7.21 -6.63
CA ASN A 123 0.45 7.18 -7.76
C ASN A 123 -0.25 6.53 -8.97
N LEU A 124 0.23 6.83 -10.18
CA LEU A 124 -0.23 6.13 -11.37
C LEU A 124 0.22 4.66 -11.29
N GLY A 125 -0.74 3.73 -11.34
CA GLY A 125 -0.49 2.31 -11.11
C GLY A 125 -0.68 1.90 -9.65
N GLN A 126 -1.73 2.44 -9.00
CA GLN A 126 -2.24 1.89 -7.74
C GLN A 126 -2.48 0.40 -7.89
#